data_AF-A0A7S3DZD4-F1
#
_entry.id   AF-A0A7S3DZD4-F1
#
_cell.length_a   1.000
_cell.length_b   1.000
_cell.length_c   1.000
_cell.angle_alpha   90.00
_cell.angle_beta   90.00
_cell.angle_gamma   90.00
#
_symmetry.space_group_name_H-M   'P 1'
#
loop_
_entity.id
_entity.type
_entity.pdbx_description
1 polymer ?
#
loop_
_entity_poly.entity_id
_entity_poly.type
_entity_poly.pdbx_seq_one_letter_code
_entity_poly.pdbx_strand_id
1 'polypeptide(L)'
;GGAGAHGNGVPAGTGSGSGGHGAGGGAEGAQGAQEMDVEDRVNLQERVIRVLKSPCDTIRPENFVHFGVGCDGCGVCPIVGPRWQCTECKERIGFDLCAECHKNHVGPGRFNQQHKPWHKMRLVESKETLLHSLLKDHPGFSAEYLIGLLVDAQQENYEQEEQQQQQQQQDAEEGEEEAMHDAEEDPMQDEMMQED
;
A
#
# COMPACT_ATOMS: atom_id res chain seq x y z
N GLY A 1 -15.74 71.56 -9.72
CA GLY A 1 -14.55 72.21 -9.12
C GLY A 1 -14.12 71.35 -7.96
N GLY A 2 -12.84 71.08 -7.67
CA GLY A 2 -11.59 71.70 -8.11
C GLY A 2 -10.65 71.69 -6.89
N ALA A 3 -9.38 71.25 -7.10
CA ALA A 3 -8.19 71.30 -6.22
C ALA A 3 -8.28 70.55 -4.86
N GLY A 4 -7.29 69.79 -4.36
CA GLY A 4 -5.81 69.90 -4.31
C GLY A 4 -5.42 69.78 -2.80
N ALA A 5 -4.27 69.31 -2.29
CA ALA A 5 -3.01 68.73 -2.77
C ALA A 5 -2.16 68.30 -1.52
N HIS A 6 -1.04 67.59 -1.75
CA HIS A 6 0.14 67.36 -0.86
C HIS A 6 0.00 66.40 0.35
N GLY A 7 0.95 65.54 0.74
CA GLY A 7 2.34 65.26 0.34
C GLY A 7 3.11 64.57 1.49
N ASN A 8 4.25 63.93 1.17
CA ASN A 8 5.31 63.33 2.03
C ASN A 8 5.12 61.84 2.42
N GLY A 9 6.12 60.95 2.36
CA GLY A 9 7.56 61.04 2.08
C GLY A 9 8.20 59.64 2.16
N VAL A 10 9.33 59.47 1.48
CA VAL A 10 10.18 58.25 1.45
C VAL A 10 11.11 58.21 2.68
N PRO A 11 11.65 57.05 3.07
CA PRO A 11 13.07 56.83 2.73
C PRO A 11 13.46 55.39 2.35
N ALA A 12 14.63 55.32 1.72
CA ALA A 12 15.33 54.14 1.24
C ALA A 12 16.01 53.32 2.36
N GLY A 13 16.18 52.03 2.12
CA GLY A 13 17.03 51.13 2.90
C GLY A 13 17.76 50.15 1.98
N THR A 14 19.07 50.31 1.91
CA THR A 14 20.06 49.52 1.16
C THR A 14 20.39 48.20 1.84
N GLY A 15 20.73 47.16 1.08
CA GLY A 15 21.30 45.93 1.62
C GLY A 15 21.85 44.99 0.55
N SER A 16 23.12 45.19 0.18
CA SER A 16 23.93 44.28 -0.63
C SER A 16 24.36 43.06 0.17
N GLY A 17 24.35 41.87 -0.44
CA GLY A 17 24.90 40.64 0.14
C GLY A 17 25.25 39.64 -0.95
N SER A 18 26.55 39.50 -1.20
CA SER A 18 27.20 38.71 -2.24
C SER A 18 27.48 37.26 -1.83
N GLY A 19 27.42 36.34 -2.81
CA GLY A 19 28.42 35.30 -3.01
C GLY A 19 28.27 33.97 -2.26
N GLY A 20 28.31 32.87 -3.03
CA GLY A 20 28.51 31.53 -2.49
C GLY A 20 28.30 30.43 -3.54
N HIS A 21 29.28 30.22 -4.43
CA HIS A 21 29.39 28.99 -5.20
C HIS A 21 29.99 27.91 -4.29
N GLY A 22 29.29 26.78 -4.13
CA GLY A 22 29.81 25.59 -3.48
C GLY A 22 29.51 24.38 -4.35
N ALA A 23 30.54 23.86 -5.01
CA ALA A 23 30.55 22.51 -5.57
C ALA A 23 31.04 21.53 -4.48
N GLY A 24 30.36 20.41 -4.32
CA GLY A 24 30.77 19.32 -3.44
C GLY A 24 29.82 18.14 -3.58
N GLY A 25 30.33 17.02 -4.09
CA GLY A 25 29.59 15.77 -4.29
C GLY A 25 29.35 14.99 -3.00
N GLY A 26 28.54 13.95 -3.11
CA GLY A 26 28.27 12.99 -2.04
C GLY A 26 27.02 12.18 -2.38
N ALA A 27 27.22 10.91 -2.72
CA ALA A 27 26.16 9.94 -2.94
C ALA A 27 25.65 9.45 -1.59
N GLU A 28 24.42 9.77 -1.18
CA GLU A 28 23.81 9.18 0.03
C GLU A 28 22.28 9.09 -0.08
N GLY A 29 21.78 7.88 0.16
CA GLY A 29 20.54 7.69 0.91
C GLY A 29 19.27 7.51 0.10
N ALA A 30 18.87 6.24 -0.03
CA ALA A 30 17.47 5.87 0.03
C ALA A 30 16.87 6.46 1.33
N GLN A 31 16.04 7.48 1.19
CA GLN A 31 15.21 8.03 2.27
C GLN A 31 13.79 7.85 1.74
N GLY A 32 13.11 6.78 2.12
CA GLY A 32 12.61 6.58 3.48
C GLY A 32 11.11 6.67 3.34
N ALA A 33 10.41 5.56 3.53
CA ALA A 33 8.96 5.61 3.67
C ALA A 33 8.69 6.59 4.82
N GLN A 34 8.10 7.75 4.50
CA GLN A 34 7.66 8.67 5.54
C GLN A 34 6.67 7.89 6.40
N GLU A 35 7.10 7.51 7.60
CA GLU A 35 6.23 6.97 8.63
C GLU A 35 5.09 7.97 8.80
N MET A 36 3.85 7.53 8.56
CA MET A 36 2.70 8.40 8.74
C MET A 36 2.60 8.73 10.22
N ASP A 37 2.57 10.02 10.54
CA ASP A 37 2.53 10.52 11.91
C ASP A 37 1.37 9.89 12.70
N VAL A 38 1.59 9.60 13.98
CA VAL A 38 0.63 8.83 14.82
C VAL A 38 -0.70 9.57 14.90
N GLU A 39 -0.66 10.90 14.90
CA GLU A 39 -1.84 11.78 14.93
C GLU A 39 -2.66 11.66 13.64
N ASP A 40 -2.02 11.53 12.47
CA ASP A 40 -2.70 11.33 11.19
C ASP A 40 -3.35 9.95 11.08
N ARG A 41 -2.75 8.92 11.68
CA ARG A 41 -3.36 7.58 11.78
C ARG A 41 -4.61 7.59 12.65
N VAL A 42 -4.54 8.24 13.82
CA VAL A 42 -5.68 8.41 14.73
C VAL A 42 -6.80 9.21 14.06
N ASN A 43 -6.46 10.28 13.33
CA ASN A 43 -7.43 11.09 12.59
C ASN A 43 -8.13 10.29 11.46
N LEU A 44 -7.39 9.43 10.74
CA LEU A 44 -7.97 8.55 9.73
C LEU A 44 -8.88 7.50 10.36
N GLN A 45 -8.44 6.87 11.46
CA GLN A 45 -9.24 5.90 12.22
C GLN A 45 -10.50 6.53 12.79
N GLU A 46 -10.42 7.72 13.39
CA GLU A 46 -11.59 8.44 13.91
C GLU A 46 -12.57 8.82 12.79
N ARG A 47 -12.07 9.20 11.62
CA ARG A 47 -12.91 9.48 10.45
C ARG A 47 -13.64 8.23 9.97
N VAL A 48 -12.92 7.11 9.84
CA VAL A 48 -13.49 5.83 9.44
C VAL A 48 -14.52 5.37 10.48
N ILE A 49 -14.18 5.41 11.76
CA ILE A 49 -15.08 5.09 12.88
C ILE A 49 -16.32 5.99 12.87
N ARG A 50 -16.18 7.30 12.66
CA ARG A 50 -17.31 8.24 12.61
C ARG A 50 -18.25 7.95 11.44
N VAL A 51 -17.68 7.62 10.27
CA VAL A 51 -18.45 7.21 9.08
C VAL A 51 -19.20 5.92 9.36
N LEU A 52 -18.54 4.93 9.99
CA LEU A 52 -19.12 3.61 10.27
C LEU A 52 -20.08 3.57 11.47
N LYS A 53 -19.90 4.43 12.48
CA LYS A 53 -20.76 4.52 13.69
C LYS A 53 -21.94 5.48 13.54
N SER A 54 -21.96 6.32 12.50
CA SER A 54 -23.17 7.06 12.17
C SER A 54 -24.22 6.08 11.63
N PRO A 55 -25.53 6.30 11.85
CA PRO A 55 -26.62 5.51 11.24
C PRO A 55 -26.71 5.68 9.70
N CYS A 56 -25.61 6.00 9.02
CA CYS A 56 -25.58 6.70 7.74
C CYS A 56 -25.09 5.77 6.63
N ASP A 57 -25.95 5.54 5.65
CA ASP A 57 -25.72 5.87 4.23
C ASP A 57 -24.29 5.73 3.69
N THR A 58 -23.58 4.65 4.04
CA THR A 58 -22.29 4.25 3.44
C THR A 58 -22.40 3.99 1.93
N ILE A 59 -23.61 4.09 1.36
CA ILE A 59 -23.95 4.06 -0.06
C ILE A 59 -23.59 5.37 -0.77
N ARG A 60 -23.56 6.50 -0.04
CA ARG A 60 -23.35 7.81 -0.66
C ARG A 60 -21.91 7.95 -1.15
N PRO A 61 -21.67 8.32 -2.42
CA PRO A 61 -20.32 8.40 -3.00
C PRO A 61 -19.34 9.29 -2.22
N GLU A 62 -19.83 10.30 -1.50
CA GLU A 62 -19.00 11.25 -0.77
C GLU A 62 -18.38 10.65 0.49
N ASN A 63 -19.03 9.64 1.09
CA ASN A 63 -18.62 9.00 2.34
C ASN A 63 -18.37 7.49 2.18
N PHE A 64 -18.46 6.96 0.95
CA PHE A 64 -18.28 5.54 0.67
C PHE A 64 -16.86 5.08 1.05
N VAL A 65 -16.74 3.91 1.67
CA VAL A 65 -15.45 3.36 2.12
C VAL A 65 -15.00 2.24 1.19
N HIS A 66 -13.94 2.48 0.42
CA HIS A 66 -13.36 1.46 -0.46
C HIS A 66 -12.39 0.58 0.34
N PHE A 67 -12.92 -0.40 1.08
CA PHE A 67 -12.11 -1.35 1.85
C PHE A 67 -11.07 -2.07 0.99
N GLY A 68 -9.86 -2.20 1.53
CA GLY A 68 -8.73 -2.87 0.86
C GLY A 68 -8.10 -2.07 -0.29
N VAL A 69 -8.51 -0.82 -0.49
CA VAL A 69 -7.97 0.05 -1.56
C VAL A 69 -7.25 1.24 -0.95
N GLY A 70 -5.96 1.36 -1.26
CA GLY A 70 -5.14 2.51 -0.91
C GLY A 70 -5.00 3.52 -2.05
N CYS A 71 -4.67 4.76 -1.72
CA CYS A 71 -4.29 5.78 -2.69
C CYS A 71 -2.80 5.67 -3.02
N ASP A 72 -2.46 5.44 -4.28
CA ASP A 72 -1.08 5.33 -4.75
C ASP A 72 -0.32 6.66 -4.78
N GLY A 73 -1.03 7.78 -4.63
CA GLY A 73 -0.43 9.12 -4.48
C GLY A 73 0.03 9.38 -3.05
N CYS A 74 -0.92 9.52 -2.11
CA CYS A 74 -0.63 9.90 -0.73
C CYS A 74 -0.48 8.72 0.25
N GLY A 75 -0.86 7.50 -0.13
CA GLY A 75 -0.77 6.32 0.74
C GLY A 75 -1.97 6.10 1.67
N VAL A 76 -2.99 6.99 1.67
CA VAL A 76 -4.18 6.80 2.52
C VAL A 76 -4.88 5.48 2.19
N CYS A 77 -5.19 4.68 3.20
CA CYS A 77 -5.89 3.41 3.08
C CYS A 77 -6.77 3.18 4.32
N PRO A 78 -8.07 2.87 4.17
CA PRO A 78 -8.81 2.78 2.90
C PRO A 78 -9.10 4.17 2.29
N ILE A 79 -9.33 4.23 0.97
CA ILE A 79 -9.87 5.44 0.33
C ILE A 79 -11.32 5.65 0.80
N VAL A 80 -11.60 6.85 1.32
CA VAL A 80 -12.94 7.31 1.71
C VAL A 80 -13.40 8.40 0.76
N GLY A 81 -14.63 8.27 0.25
CA GLY A 81 -15.23 9.14 -0.74
C GLY A 81 -14.86 8.75 -2.18
N PRO A 82 -14.87 9.70 -3.14
CA PRO A 82 -14.61 9.41 -4.55
C PRO A 82 -13.24 8.76 -4.79
N ARG A 83 -13.26 7.57 -5.40
CA ARG A 83 -12.08 6.82 -5.86
C ARG A 83 -11.91 6.95 -7.36
N TRP A 84 -10.69 7.26 -7.80
CA TRP A 84 -10.31 7.34 -9.20
C TRP A 84 -9.33 6.24 -9.55
N GLN A 85 -9.69 5.38 -10.50
CA GLN A 85 -8.84 4.28 -10.96
C GLN A 85 -8.26 4.59 -12.33
N CYS A 86 -6.96 4.35 -12.51
CA CYS A 86 -6.32 4.42 -13.82
C CYS A 86 -6.80 3.29 -14.73
N THR A 87 -7.17 3.60 -15.96
CA THR A 87 -7.63 2.59 -16.94
C THR A 87 -6.53 2.03 -17.84
N GLU A 88 -5.33 2.60 -17.75
CA GLU A 88 -4.22 2.30 -18.67
C GLU A 88 -3.07 1.52 -18.01
N CYS A 89 -2.95 1.62 -16.69
CA CYS A 89 -2.04 0.78 -15.89
C CYS A 89 -2.37 -0.70 -16.10
N LYS A 90 -1.32 -1.52 -16.27
CA LYS A 90 -1.42 -2.96 -16.59
C LYS A 90 -1.08 -3.86 -15.41
N GLU A 91 -0.60 -3.26 -14.34
CA GLU A 91 -0.33 -3.92 -13.08
C GLU A 91 -1.60 -4.58 -12.55
N ARG A 92 -1.48 -5.82 -12.04
CA ARG A 92 -2.62 -6.60 -11.55
C ARG A 92 -3.40 -5.90 -10.44
N ILE A 93 -2.69 -5.13 -9.60
CA ILE A 93 -3.27 -4.38 -8.49
C ILE A 93 -3.92 -3.05 -8.92
N GLY A 94 -3.65 -2.58 -10.14
CA GLY A 94 -4.12 -1.29 -10.64
C GLY A 94 -3.36 -0.09 -10.07
N PHE A 95 -3.90 1.10 -10.31
CA PHE A 95 -3.44 2.37 -9.73
C PHE A 95 -4.68 3.20 -9.37
N ASP A 96 -4.77 3.63 -8.13
CA ASP A 96 -5.93 4.28 -7.53
C ASP A 96 -5.56 5.57 -6.81
N LEU A 97 -6.36 6.62 -6.99
CA LEU A 97 -6.20 7.91 -6.34
C LEU A 97 -7.46 8.29 -5.56
N CYS A 98 -7.25 8.89 -4.38
CA CYS A 98 -8.31 9.61 -3.69
C CYS A 98 -8.65 10.92 -4.45
N ALA A 99 -9.78 11.53 -4.10
CA ALA A 99 -10.26 12.77 -4.74
C ALA A 99 -9.22 13.91 -4.74
N GLU A 100 -8.39 14.01 -3.70
CA GLU A 100 -7.36 15.06 -3.58
C GLU A 100 -6.16 14.77 -4.49
N CYS A 101 -5.65 13.54 -4.47
CA CYS A 101 -4.55 13.15 -5.34
C CYS A 101 -4.94 13.16 -6.81
N HIS A 102 -6.18 12.81 -7.16
CA HIS A 102 -6.64 12.90 -8.55
C HIS A 102 -6.51 14.31 -9.14
N LYS A 103 -6.65 15.38 -8.33
CA LYS A 103 -6.53 16.77 -8.80
C LYS A 103 -5.08 17.22 -8.96
N ASN A 104 -4.18 16.71 -8.12
CA ASN A 104 -2.86 17.30 -7.90
C ASN A 104 -1.67 16.36 -8.20
N HIS A 105 -1.90 15.06 -8.41
CA HIS A 105 -0.83 14.09 -8.56
C HIS A 105 -0.23 14.12 -9.97
N VAL A 106 1.09 14.29 -10.05
CA VAL A 106 1.85 14.36 -11.32
C VAL A 106 3.01 13.35 -11.33
N GLY A 107 3.07 12.44 -10.36
CA GLY A 107 4.19 11.52 -10.15
C GLY A 107 3.96 10.11 -10.73
N PRO A 108 4.98 9.24 -10.67
CA PRO A 108 4.75 7.80 -10.72
C PRO A 108 3.99 7.37 -9.46
N GLY A 109 3.33 6.22 -9.53
CA GLY A 109 2.74 5.62 -8.34
C GLY A 109 3.77 5.16 -7.34
N ARG A 110 3.30 4.95 -6.11
CA ARG A 110 4.06 4.19 -5.11
C ARG A 110 4.40 2.80 -5.66
N PHE A 111 5.47 2.19 -5.14
CA PHE A 111 5.86 0.81 -5.48
C PHE A 111 6.24 0.58 -6.96
N ASN A 112 6.85 1.56 -7.61
CA ASN A 112 7.38 1.43 -8.98
C ASN A 112 6.30 1.08 -10.04
N GLN A 113 5.06 1.48 -9.81
CA GLN A 113 3.98 1.35 -10.78
C GLN A 113 4.25 2.27 -11.98
N GLN A 114 4.02 1.78 -13.21
CA GLN A 114 4.35 2.50 -14.45
C GLN A 114 3.30 3.56 -14.84
N HIS A 115 2.58 4.10 -13.85
CA HIS A 115 1.62 5.17 -14.06
C HIS A 115 2.29 6.40 -14.69
N LYS A 116 1.56 7.06 -15.60
CA LYS A 116 1.98 8.30 -16.25
C LYS A 116 0.92 9.37 -16.05
N PRO A 117 1.29 10.65 -15.91
CA PRO A 117 0.33 11.73 -15.65
C PRO A 117 -0.76 11.90 -16.72
N TRP A 118 -0.53 11.42 -17.94
CA TRP A 118 -1.49 11.47 -19.04
C TRP A 118 -2.42 10.25 -19.11
N HIS A 119 -2.25 9.26 -18.25
CA HIS A 119 -3.17 8.14 -18.19
C HIS A 119 -4.56 8.60 -17.76
N LYS A 120 -5.58 8.05 -18.40
CA LYS A 120 -6.98 8.31 -18.12
C LYS A 120 -7.37 7.67 -16.80
N MET A 121 -7.99 8.50 -15.97
CA MET A 121 -8.58 8.11 -14.71
C MET A 121 -10.09 8.00 -14.89
N ARG A 122 -10.70 6.97 -14.30
CA ARG A 122 -12.16 6.83 -14.22
C ARG A 122 -12.62 6.93 -12.77
N LEU A 123 -13.74 7.60 -12.54
CA LEU A 123 -14.43 7.52 -11.27
C LEU A 123 -14.98 6.09 -11.09
N VAL A 124 -14.69 5.48 -9.95
CA VAL A 124 -15.18 4.16 -9.58
C VAL A 124 -16.54 4.31 -8.91
N GLU A 125 -17.50 3.49 -9.32
CA GLU A 125 -18.84 3.47 -8.73
C GLU A 125 -18.80 2.87 -7.31
N SER A 126 -19.45 3.56 -6.38
CA SER A 126 -19.66 3.12 -5.01
C SER A 126 -20.68 1.98 -4.96
N LYS A 127 -20.20 0.73 -4.91
CA LYS A 127 -21.06 -0.46 -4.82
C LYS A 127 -20.87 -1.13 -3.46
N GLU A 128 -21.96 -1.24 -2.69
CA GLU A 128 -21.95 -1.96 -1.42
C GLU A 128 -21.36 -3.37 -1.59
N THR A 129 -20.47 -3.73 -0.69
CA THR A 129 -19.89 -5.08 -0.57
C THR A 129 -20.48 -5.79 0.64
N LEU A 130 -20.24 -7.10 0.78
CA LEU A 130 -20.65 -7.86 1.97
C LEU A 130 -20.18 -7.21 3.28
N LEU A 131 -18.98 -6.61 3.28
CA LEU A 131 -18.43 -5.94 4.45
C LEU A 131 -19.24 -4.69 4.84
N HIS A 132 -19.79 -3.97 3.85
CA HIS A 132 -20.70 -2.84 4.09
C HIS A 132 -22.00 -3.32 4.75
N SER A 133 -22.59 -4.40 4.23
CA SER A 133 -23.81 -4.99 4.81
C SER A 133 -23.57 -5.51 6.23
N LEU A 134 -22.48 -6.23 6.46
CA LEU A 134 -22.13 -6.79 7.77
C LEU A 134 -21.96 -5.69 8.84
N LEU A 135 -21.26 -4.60 8.50
CA LEU A 135 -21.06 -3.46 9.40
C LEU A 135 -22.36 -2.71 9.70
N LYS A 136 -23.26 -2.61 8.72
CA LYS A 136 -24.57 -1.94 8.86
C LYS A 136 -25.51 -2.73 9.78
N ASP A 137 -25.52 -4.05 9.64
CA ASP A 137 -26.46 -4.92 10.35
C ASP A 137 -25.95 -5.35 11.75
N HIS A 138 -24.65 -5.21 12.00
CA HIS A 138 -24.05 -5.60 13.28
C HIS A 138 -23.13 -4.51 13.86
N PRO A 139 -23.68 -3.54 14.63
CA PRO A 139 -22.90 -2.45 15.22
C PRO A 139 -21.89 -2.88 16.30
N GLY A 140 -21.87 -4.18 16.67
CA GLY A 140 -20.88 -4.77 17.56
C GLY A 140 -19.58 -5.19 16.87
N PHE A 141 -19.58 -5.34 15.53
CA PHE A 141 -18.37 -5.53 14.76
C PHE A 141 -17.82 -4.14 14.44
N SER A 142 -16.92 -3.65 15.30
CA SER A 142 -16.24 -2.41 14.99
C SER A 142 -15.29 -2.64 13.80
N ALA A 143 -14.97 -1.56 13.08
CA ALA A 143 -13.99 -1.64 11.98
C ALA A 143 -12.65 -2.20 12.47
N GLU A 144 -12.28 -1.86 13.70
CA GLU A 144 -11.06 -2.34 14.37
C GLU A 144 -11.10 -3.86 14.56
N TYR A 145 -12.25 -4.40 14.98
CA TYR A 145 -12.41 -5.84 15.16
C TYR A 145 -12.31 -6.59 13.82
N LEU A 146 -12.91 -6.06 12.76
CA LEU A 146 -12.83 -6.67 11.43
C LEU A 146 -11.44 -6.57 10.82
N ILE A 147 -10.74 -5.44 11.02
CA ILE A 147 -9.34 -5.29 10.59
C ILE A 147 -8.45 -6.27 11.36
N GLY A 148 -8.65 -6.43 12.67
CA GLY A 148 -7.95 -7.42 13.49
C GLY A 148 -8.11 -8.84 12.95
N LEU A 149 -9.36 -9.27 12.73
CA LEU A 149 -9.65 -10.59 12.16
C LEU A 149 -8.98 -10.82 10.79
N LEU A 150 -8.92 -9.79 9.93
CA LEU A 150 -8.29 -9.91 8.62
C LEU A 150 -6.76 -10.02 8.71
N VAL A 151 -6.13 -9.27 9.62
CA VAL A 151 -4.69 -9.34 9.87
C VAL A 151 -4.32 -10.70 10.44
N ASP A 152 -5.08 -11.18 11.42
CA ASP A 152 -4.87 -12.49 12.05
C ASP A 152 -4.98 -13.61 11.00
N ALA A 153 -6.01 -13.58 10.15
CA ALA A 153 -6.17 -14.56 9.08
C ALA A 153 -5.06 -14.52 8.01
N GLN A 154 -4.49 -13.34 7.73
CA GLN A 154 -3.35 -13.23 6.81
C GLN A 154 -2.07 -13.80 7.42
N GLN A 155 -1.85 -13.59 8.71
CA GLN A 155 -0.71 -14.12 9.45
C GLN A 155 -0.75 -15.65 9.48
N GLU A 156 -1.91 -16.22 9.80
CA GLU A 156 -2.12 -17.68 9.81
C GLU A 156 -1.83 -18.31 8.43
N ASN A 157 -2.28 -17.67 7.34
CA ASN A 157 -2.00 -18.17 5.99
C ASN A 157 -0.50 -18.14 5.68
N TYR A 158 0.20 -17.07 6.05
CA TYR A 158 1.65 -16.96 5.85
C TYR A 158 2.41 -18.05 6.61
N GLU A 159 2.05 -18.28 7.87
CA GLU A 159 2.67 -19.32 8.71
C GLU A 159 2.43 -20.73 8.15
N GLN A 160 1.23 -20.99 7.62
CA GLN A 160 0.91 -22.28 6.97
C GLN A 160 1.70 -22.47 5.67
N GLU A 161 1.83 -21.43 4.85
CA GLU A 161 2.64 -21.50 3.61
C GLU A 161 4.12 -21.73 3.92
N GLU A 162 4.65 -21.12 4.98
CA GLU A 162 6.03 -21.32 5.41
C GLU A 162 6.26 -22.76 5.93
N GLN A 163 5.35 -23.28 6.75
CA GLN A 163 5.42 -24.67 7.23
C GLN A 163 5.34 -25.69 6.09
N GLN A 164 4.47 -25.45 5.10
CA GLN A 164 4.39 -26.33 3.92
C GLN A 164 5.67 -26.32 3.10
N GLN A 165 6.32 -25.16 2.95
CA GLN A 165 7.61 -25.06 2.25
C GLN A 165 8.71 -25.81 3.01
N GLN A 166 8.78 -25.65 4.34
CA GLN A 166 9.75 -26.35 5.17
C GLN A 166 9.55 -27.88 5.11
N GLN A 167 8.30 -28.36 5.17
CA GLN A 167 8.02 -29.79 5.05
C GLN A 167 8.40 -30.34 3.67
N GLN A 168 8.06 -29.64 2.58
CA GLN A 168 8.46 -30.06 1.23
C GLN A 168 9.98 -30.13 1.06
N GLN A 169 10.72 -29.26 1.76
CA GLN A 169 12.17 -29.25 1.72
C GLN A 169 12.77 -30.42 2.51
N GLN A 170 12.20 -30.74 3.68
CA GLN A 170 12.56 -31.93 4.46
C GLN A 170 12.25 -33.23 3.71
N ASP A 171 11.05 -33.36 3.13
CA ASP A 171 10.67 -34.55 2.36
C ASP A 171 11.58 -34.75 1.13
N ALA A 172 12.05 -33.65 0.53
CA ALA A 172 13.01 -33.70 -0.58
C ALA A 172 14.41 -34.13 -0.12
N GLU A 173 14.89 -33.63 1.01
CA GLU A 173 16.17 -34.03 1.61
C GLU A 173 16.13 -35.50 2.07
N GLU A 174 15.07 -35.94 2.74
CA GLU A 174 14.87 -37.34 3.14
C GLU A 174 14.78 -38.26 1.93
N GLY A 175 14.08 -37.86 0.86
CA GLY A 175 14.02 -38.62 -0.39
C GLY A 175 15.38 -38.71 -1.12
N GLU A 176 16.23 -37.70 -1.00
CA GLU A 176 17.61 -37.73 -1.50
C GLU A 176 18.52 -38.61 -0.64
N GLU A 177 18.35 -38.61 0.69
CA GLU A 177 19.08 -39.49 1.62
C GLU A 177 18.68 -40.97 1.47
N GLU A 178 17.38 -41.26 1.32
CA GLU A 178 16.87 -42.61 1.04
C GLU A 178 17.38 -43.12 -0.32
N ALA A 179 17.35 -42.29 -1.36
CA ALA A 179 17.89 -42.66 -2.68
C ALA A 179 19.41 -42.89 -2.67
N MET A 180 20.15 -42.23 -1.76
CA MET A 180 21.58 -42.47 -1.54
C MET A 180 21.83 -43.77 -0.78
N HIS A 181 21.03 -44.09 0.24
CA HIS A 181 21.11 -45.35 0.98
C HIS A 181 20.79 -46.57 0.08
N ASP A 182 19.75 -46.47 -0.76
CA ASP A 182 19.37 -47.53 -1.70
C ASP A 182 20.42 -47.78 -2.80
N ALA A 183 21.27 -46.78 -3.10
CA ALA A 183 22.37 -46.91 -4.05
C ALA A 183 23.65 -47.53 -3.44
N GLU A 184 23.77 -47.57 -2.10
CA GLU A 184 24.91 -48.17 -1.39
C GLU A 184 24.64 -49.64 -0.95
N GLU A 185 23.38 -50.08 -0.91
CA GLU A 185 23.01 -51.49 -0.67
C GLU A 185 22.99 -52.35 -1.97
N ASP A 186 24.11 -52.42 -2.69
CA ASP A 186 24.37 -53.53 -3.64
C ASP A 186 25.49 -54.45 -3.11
N PRO A 187 25.17 -55.41 -2.22
CA PRO A 187 26.14 -56.36 -1.73
C PRO A 187 26.30 -57.50 -2.74
N MET A 188 27.28 -57.38 -3.64
CA MET A 188 28.24 -58.45 -4.03
C MET A 188 27.74 -59.89 -3.81
N GLN A 189 26.68 -60.32 -4.49
CA GLN A 189 26.18 -61.70 -4.40
C GLN A 189 25.77 -62.21 -5.77
N ASP A 190 26.73 -62.30 -6.70
CA ASP A 190 26.54 -63.20 -7.85
C ASP A 190 27.87 -63.67 -8.47
N GLU A 191 28.77 -64.25 -7.67
CA GLU A 191 29.84 -65.11 -8.19
C GLU A 191 30.12 -66.28 -7.24
N MET A 192 29.23 -67.28 -7.18
CA MET A 192 29.64 -68.62 -6.69
C MET A 192 28.79 -69.81 -7.19
N MET A 193 28.15 -69.73 -8.35
CA MET A 193 27.62 -70.94 -9.01
C MET A 193 27.86 -70.93 -10.51
N GLN A 194 29.04 -71.41 -10.89
CA GLN A 194 29.50 -71.97 -12.18
C GLN A 194 30.99 -72.27 -11.90
N GLU A 195 31.52 -73.49 -11.89
CA GLU A 195 31.63 -74.47 -12.98
C GLU A 195 31.98 -75.87 -12.40
N ASP A 196 31.46 -76.91 -13.06
CA ASP A 196 31.85 -78.34 -13.14
C ASP A 196 31.92 -79.29 -11.92
#